data_AF-A0A836TWR5-F1
#
_entry.id   AF-A0A836TWR5-F1
#
_cell.length_a   1.000
_cell.length_b   1.000
_cell.length_c   1.000
_cell.angle_alpha   90.00
_cell.angle_beta   90.00
_cell.angle_gamma   90.00
#
_symmetry.space_group_name_H-M   'P 1'
#
loop_
_entity.id
_entity.type
_entity.pdbx_description
1 polymer ?
#
loop_
_entity_poly.entity_id
_entity_poly.type
_entity_poly.pdbx_seq_one_letter_code
_entity_poly.pdbx_strand_id
1 'polypeptide(L)'
;MIQLGVRSPSKPRSAHAFGLDPFRWVQAGWLDLLVVGPRWSTVELDMPLRTWRERLSGSSCVLAGGLEILRGDHPMAPKRPVTAAEARGAAAQVLDDGADAVYPFNYFPSADPTTMPDAWPQGVAVNW
;
A
#
# COMPACT_ATOMS: atom_id res chain seq x y z
N MET A 1 -21.07 1.71 15.17
CA MET A 1 -19.97 2.69 15.24
C MET A 1 -19.32 2.76 13.87
N ILE A 2 -19.03 3.94 13.35
CA ILE A 2 -18.43 4.14 12.02
C ILE A 2 -16.93 4.33 12.22
N GLN A 3 -16.11 3.58 11.49
CA GLN A 3 -14.65 3.69 11.55
C GLN A 3 -14.13 4.77 10.58
N LEU A 4 -13.04 5.44 10.96
CA LEU A 4 -12.33 6.40 10.11
C LEU A 4 -10.93 5.91 9.76
N GLY A 5 -10.65 5.83 8.45
CA GLY A 5 -9.36 5.41 7.91
C GLY A 5 -8.74 6.45 6.99
N VAL A 6 -7.40 6.48 6.95
CA VAL A 6 -6.62 7.38 6.08
C VAL A 6 -5.55 6.62 5.32
N ARG A 7 -5.34 6.98 4.05
CA ARG A 7 -4.14 6.63 3.29
C ARG A 7 -3.09 7.74 3.39
N SER A 8 -1.85 7.36 3.64
CA SER A 8 -0.71 8.26 3.83
C SER A 8 0.49 7.80 2.99
N PRO A 9 1.40 8.70 2.59
CA PRO A 9 2.68 8.33 2.00
C PRO A 9 3.46 7.33 2.87
N SER A 10 4.19 6.42 2.23
CA SER A 10 4.96 5.36 2.88
C SER A 10 5.99 5.85 3.90
N LYS A 11 6.55 7.05 3.71
CA LYS A 11 7.58 7.63 4.60
C LYS A 11 6.97 8.71 5.51
N PRO A 12 7.17 8.64 6.84
CA PRO A 12 6.62 9.65 7.78
C PRO A 12 6.99 11.09 7.44
N ARG A 13 8.24 11.32 7.02
CA ARG A 13 8.71 12.65 6.60
C ARG A 13 7.96 13.16 5.38
N SER A 14 7.68 12.29 4.41
CA SER A 14 6.91 12.65 3.23
C SER A 14 5.47 12.99 3.59
N ALA A 15 4.82 12.19 4.45
CA ALA A 15 3.48 12.48 4.94
C ALA A 15 3.39 13.89 5.57
N HIS A 16 4.31 14.20 6.49
CA HIS A 16 4.37 15.51 7.12
C HIS A 16 4.62 16.65 6.12
N ALA A 17 5.51 16.45 5.13
CA ALA A 17 5.76 17.44 4.09
C ALA A 17 4.51 17.74 3.23
N PHE A 18 3.59 16.79 3.10
CA PHE A 18 2.29 16.95 2.44
C PHE A 18 1.18 17.45 3.38
N GLY A 19 1.51 17.86 4.61
CA GLY A 19 0.54 18.36 5.59
C GLY A 19 -0.28 17.26 6.27
N LEU A 20 0.14 16.00 6.18
CA LEU A 20 -0.50 14.87 6.85
C LEU A 20 0.24 14.54 8.14
N ASP A 21 -0.47 14.49 9.27
CA ASP A 21 0.10 14.07 10.57
C ASP A 21 -0.72 12.92 11.19
N PRO A 22 -0.62 11.70 10.63
CA PRO A 22 -1.37 10.56 11.13
C PRO A 22 -1.07 10.21 12.59
N PHE A 23 0.15 10.50 13.08
CA PHE A 23 0.51 10.21 14.47
C PHE A 23 -0.31 11.07 15.42
N ARG A 24 -0.44 12.38 15.16
CA ARG A 24 -1.30 13.24 15.97
C ARG A 24 -2.76 12.83 15.90
N TRP A 25 -3.25 12.45 14.73
CA TRP A 25 -4.65 12.03 14.57
C TRP A 25 -4.94 10.73 15.33
N VAL A 26 -3.99 9.79 15.33
CA VAL A 26 -4.07 8.57 16.14
C VAL A 26 -4.02 8.88 17.63
N GLN A 27 -3.11 9.75 18.09
CA GLN A 27 -3.04 10.17 19.50
C GLN A 27 -4.30 10.89 19.97
N ALA A 28 -4.96 11.63 19.08
CA ALA A 28 -6.24 12.29 19.35
C ALA A 28 -7.45 11.33 19.29
N GLY A 29 -7.24 10.06 18.94
CA GLY A 29 -8.30 9.05 18.84
C GLY A 29 -9.20 9.22 17.61
N TRP A 30 -8.72 9.87 16.55
CA TRP A 30 -9.52 10.13 15.34
C TRP A 30 -9.47 9.01 14.32
N LEU A 31 -8.40 8.20 14.31
CA LEU A 31 -8.18 7.18 13.30
C LEU A 31 -8.22 5.77 13.87
N ASP A 32 -8.99 4.92 13.20
CA ASP A 32 -9.05 3.48 13.44
C ASP A 32 -8.11 2.72 12.50
N LEU A 33 -7.85 3.27 11.31
CA LEU A 33 -7.01 2.64 10.27
C LEU A 33 -6.05 3.66 9.63
N LEU A 34 -4.77 3.30 9.59
CA LEU A 34 -3.75 3.99 8.82
C LEU A 34 -3.18 3.05 7.76
N VAL A 35 -3.38 3.39 6.48
CA VAL A 35 -2.76 2.70 5.35
C VAL A 35 -1.57 3.51 4.87
N VAL A 36 -0.36 2.96 4.95
CA VAL A 36 0.85 3.61 4.42
C VAL A 36 1.27 2.92 3.13
N GLY A 37 1.51 3.70 2.08
CA GLY A 37 1.82 3.10 0.78
C GLY A 37 2.33 4.09 -0.26
N PRO A 38 2.77 3.57 -1.42
CA PRO A 38 3.12 4.40 -2.56
C PRO A 38 1.88 5.06 -3.17
N ARG A 39 2.09 6.10 -3.97
CA ARG A 39 1.00 6.83 -4.64
C ARG A 39 0.37 6.02 -5.78
N TRP A 40 1.15 5.63 -6.78
CA TRP A 40 0.69 4.93 -8.00
C TRP A 40 1.81 4.33 -8.85
N SER A 41 2.97 5.00 -8.97
CA SER A 41 3.95 4.69 -10.03
C SER A 41 4.58 3.29 -9.95
N THR A 42 4.71 2.73 -8.75
CA THR A 42 5.25 1.39 -8.51
C THR A 42 4.86 0.93 -7.11
N VAL A 43 4.73 -0.38 -6.93
CA VAL A 43 4.75 -1.04 -5.63
C VAL A 43 6.06 -0.71 -4.93
N GLU A 44 5.99 -0.43 -3.63
CA GLU A 44 7.15 -0.19 -2.78
C GLU A 44 7.40 -1.45 -1.97
N LEU A 45 8.54 -2.09 -2.19
CA LEU A 45 8.93 -3.35 -1.54
C LEU A 45 9.74 -3.15 -0.26
N ASP A 46 10.07 -1.90 0.07
CA ASP A 46 10.85 -1.52 1.24
C ASP A 46 10.21 -0.28 1.88
N MET A 47 9.07 -0.50 2.54
CA MET A 47 8.39 0.55 3.28
C MET A 47 8.87 0.54 4.74
N PRO A 48 9.11 1.70 5.38
CA PRO A 48 9.60 1.77 6.76
C PRO A 48 8.49 1.49 7.79
N LEU A 49 7.77 0.38 7.67
CA LEU A 49 6.63 0.01 8.50
C LEU A 49 6.99 -0.17 9.97
N ARG A 50 8.18 -0.68 10.27
CA ARG A 50 8.71 -0.76 11.65
C ARG A 50 8.76 0.60 12.31
N THR A 51 9.14 1.65 11.57
CA THR A 51 9.18 3.02 12.09
C THR A 51 7.77 3.54 12.39
N TRP A 52 6.78 3.21 11.55
CA TRP A 52 5.39 3.53 11.82
C TRP A 52 4.88 2.80 13.05
N ARG A 53 5.13 1.48 13.15
CA ARG A 53 4.73 0.65 14.28
C ARG A 53 5.27 1.17 15.61
N GLU A 54 6.57 1.48 15.67
CA GLU A 54 7.20 2.03 16.88
C GLU A 54 6.52 3.33 17.33
N ARG A 55 6.21 4.23 16.40
CA ARG A 55 5.54 5.50 16.72
C ARG A 55 4.07 5.36 17.09
N LEU A 56 3.43 4.28 16.64
CA LEU A 56 2.05 3.93 16.96
C LEU A 56 1.94 2.98 18.16
N SER A 57 3.04 2.71 18.86
CA SER A 57 3.04 1.79 20.01
C SER A 57 2.00 2.19 21.05
N GLY A 58 1.18 1.23 21.48
CA GLY A 58 0.10 1.47 22.45
C GLY A 58 -1.18 2.07 21.86
N SER A 59 -1.22 2.34 20.55
CA SER A 59 -2.46 2.69 19.85
C SER A 59 -3.27 1.45 19.47
N SER A 60 -4.59 1.59 19.42
CA SER A 60 -5.52 0.63 18.81
C SER A 60 -5.70 0.81 17.30
N CYS A 61 -5.03 1.79 16.68
CA CYS A 61 -5.11 2.03 15.25
C CYS A 61 -4.43 0.90 14.46
N VAL A 62 -5.16 0.33 13.50
CA VAL A 62 -4.67 -0.69 12.58
C VAL A 62 -3.69 -0.04 11.60
N LEU A 63 -2.49 -0.58 11.49
CA LEU A 63 -1.50 -0.18 10.48
C LEU A 63 -1.55 -1.16 9.31
N ALA A 64 -1.87 -0.69 8.11
CA ALA A 64 -1.87 -1.51 6.90
C ALA A 64 -0.76 -1.08 5.92
N GLY A 65 -0.08 -2.06 5.33
CA GLY A 65 0.85 -1.85 4.22
C GLY A 65 0.11 -1.79 2.89
N GLY A 66 0.15 -0.66 2.21
CA GLY A 66 -0.47 -0.43 0.92
C GLY A 66 0.35 -0.99 -0.23
N LEU A 67 -0.25 -1.88 -1.03
CA LEU A 67 0.33 -2.40 -2.26
C LEU A 67 -0.29 -1.68 -3.45
N GLU A 68 0.53 -1.27 -4.41
CA GLU A 68 0.09 -0.83 -5.74
C GLU A 68 0.18 -1.98 -6.74
N ILE A 69 -0.63 -1.93 -7.80
CA ILE A 69 -0.66 -2.98 -8.83
C ILE A 69 0.49 -2.85 -9.83
N LEU A 70 1.10 -1.67 -9.96
CA LEU A 70 2.15 -1.43 -10.94
C LEU A 70 3.54 -1.73 -10.37
N ARG A 71 4.46 -2.15 -11.23
CA ARG A 71 5.90 -2.23 -10.96
C ARG A 71 6.66 -1.54 -12.09
N GLY A 72 7.61 -0.69 -11.71
CA GLY A 72 8.62 -0.13 -12.61
C GLY A 72 9.95 0.00 -11.89
N ASP A 73 11.04 -0.43 -12.54
CA ASP A 73 12.37 -0.45 -11.92
C ASP A 73 12.99 0.96 -11.77
N HIS A 74 12.43 1.94 -12.49
CA HIS A 74 12.80 3.36 -12.41
C HIS A 74 11.55 4.22 -12.67
N PRO A 75 11.42 5.45 -12.10
CA PRO A 75 10.24 6.31 -12.30
C PRO A 75 9.84 6.56 -13.76
N MET A 76 10.82 6.52 -14.68
CA MET A 76 10.62 6.73 -16.12
C MET A 76 10.63 5.45 -16.96
N ALA A 77 10.82 4.29 -16.33
CA ALA A 77 10.72 3.02 -17.04
C ALA A 77 9.25 2.69 -17.36
N PRO A 78 9.00 1.90 -18.42
CA PRO A 78 7.70 1.28 -18.63
C PRO A 78 7.24 0.53 -17.38
N LYS A 79 5.95 0.64 -17.06
CA LYS A 79 5.34 0.00 -15.90
C LYS A 79 4.53 -1.20 -16.36
N ARG A 80 4.52 -2.25 -15.57
CA ARG A 80 3.66 -3.42 -15.78
C ARG A 80 2.89 -3.76 -14.51
N PRO A 81 1.78 -4.51 -14.60
CA PRO A 81 1.19 -5.12 -13.43
C PRO A 81 2.20 -6.01 -12.68
N VAL A 82 2.10 -6.07 -11.36
CA VAL A 82 2.79 -7.06 -10.55
C VAL A 82 2.22 -8.44 -10.87
N THR A 83 3.08 -9.45 -10.84
CA THR A 83 2.65 -10.85 -10.89
C THR A 83 2.05 -11.25 -9.54
N ALA A 84 1.29 -12.35 -9.51
CA ALA A 84 0.74 -12.89 -8.26
C ALA A 84 1.85 -13.27 -7.26
N ALA A 85 3.00 -13.75 -7.75
CA ALA A 85 4.15 -14.07 -6.91
C ALA A 85 4.77 -12.81 -6.29
N GLU A 86 4.93 -11.74 -7.06
CA GLU A 86 5.42 -10.45 -6.55
C GLU A 86 4.45 -9.82 -5.55
N ALA A 87 3.14 -9.89 -5.80
CA ALA A 87 2.12 -9.42 -4.87
C ALA A 87 2.17 -10.18 -3.53
N ARG A 88 2.34 -11.52 -3.57
CA ARG A 88 2.53 -12.34 -2.36
C ARG A 88 3.83 -12.00 -1.63
N GLY A 89 4.92 -11.77 -2.35
CA GLY A 89 6.19 -11.35 -1.76
C GLY A 89 6.08 -9.99 -1.06
N ALA A 90 5.46 -9.01 -1.73
CA ALA A 90 5.20 -7.70 -1.14
C ALA A 90 4.28 -7.78 0.08
N ALA A 91 3.24 -8.60 0.02
CA ALA A 91 2.35 -8.87 1.15
C ALA A 91 3.10 -9.49 2.34
N ALA A 92 3.96 -10.48 2.08
CA ALA A 92 4.78 -11.09 3.12
C ALA A 92 5.72 -10.07 3.77
N GLN A 93 6.36 -9.22 2.96
CA GLN A 93 7.28 -8.19 3.47
C GLN A 93 6.57 -7.18 4.38
N VAL A 94 5.41 -6.65 3.97
CA VAL A 94 4.71 -5.67 4.81
C VAL A 94 4.21 -6.26 6.13
N LEU A 95 3.83 -7.53 6.15
CA LEU A 95 3.44 -8.24 7.37
C LEU A 95 4.65 -8.48 8.29
N ASP A 96 5.79 -8.90 7.74
CA ASP A 96 7.02 -9.09 8.51
C ASP A 96 7.52 -7.77 9.14
N ASP A 97 7.33 -6.64 8.46
CA ASP A 97 7.71 -5.33 8.96
C ASP A 97 6.72 -4.69 9.96
N GLY A 98 5.69 -5.44 10.38
CA GLY A 98 4.82 -5.06 11.49
C GLY A 98 3.53 -4.33 11.10
N ALA A 99 3.10 -4.43 9.84
CA ALA A 99 1.73 -4.12 9.48
C ALA A 99 0.76 -5.20 10.04
N ASP A 100 -0.40 -4.76 10.49
CA ASP A 100 -1.49 -5.63 10.93
C ASP A 100 -2.27 -6.21 9.73
N ALA A 101 -2.20 -5.54 8.58
CA ALA A 101 -2.94 -5.93 7.38
C ALA A 101 -2.22 -5.50 6.08
N VAL A 102 -2.60 -6.15 4.99
CA VAL A 102 -2.21 -5.77 3.62
C VAL A 102 -3.39 -5.05 2.97
N TYR A 103 -3.14 -3.88 2.39
CA TYR A 103 -4.14 -3.12 1.65
C TYR A 103 -3.80 -3.16 0.14
N PRO A 104 -4.49 -3.96 -0.68
CA PRO A 104 -4.28 -3.99 -2.12
C PRO A 104 -5.05 -2.84 -2.82
N PHE A 105 -4.34 -1.84 -3.35
CA PHE A 105 -4.93 -0.74 -4.11
C PHE A 105 -4.76 -0.98 -5.63
N ASN A 106 -5.82 -0.74 -6.40
CA ASN A 106 -5.96 -1.08 -7.83
C ASN A 106 -6.00 -2.58 -8.18
N TYR A 107 -6.14 -3.48 -7.20
CA TYR A 107 -6.36 -4.92 -7.44
C TYR A 107 -7.85 -5.22 -7.55
N PHE A 108 -8.49 -4.70 -8.58
CA PHE A 108 -9.90 -5.01 -8.85
C PHE A 108 -10.02 -6.35 -9.59
N PRO A 109 -11.11 -7.10 -9.39
CA PRO A 109 -11.48 -8.15 -10.33
C PRO A 109 -11.59 -7.51 -11.73
N SER A 110 -10.85 -8.02 -12.71
CA SER A 110 -11.02 -7.63 -14.11
C SER A 110 -12.50 -7.75 -14.48
N ALA A 111 -13.08 -6.70 -15.08
CA ALA A 111 -14.46 -6.71 -15.53
C ALA A 111 -14.72 -7.66 -16.72
N ASP A 112 -13.68 -8.34 -17.24
CA ASP A 112 -13.80 -9.27 -18.36
C ASP A 112 -13.36 -10.70 -17.97
N PRO A 113 -14.33 -11.62 -17.76
CA PRO A 113 -14.08 -13.02 -17.47
C PRO A 113 -13.36 -13.80 -18.59
N THR A 114 -13.29 -13.27 -19.82
CA THR A 114 -12.61 -13.92 -20.96
C THR A 114 -11.11 -13.66 -21.01
N THR A 115 -10.58 -12.77 -20.16
CA THR A 115 -9.16 -12.43 -20.06
C THR A 115 -8.43 -13.10 -18.90
N MET A 116 -9.08 -14.02 -18.19
CA MET A 116 -8.51 -14.71 -17.03
C MET A 116 -8.35 -16.23 -17.29
N PRO A 117 -7.14 -16.69 -17.63
CA PRO A 117 -6.72 -18.05 -17.34
C PRO A 117 -5.50 -17.98 -16.41
N ASP A 118 -5.73 -17.78 -15.10
CA ASP A 118 -4.71 -17.86 -14.03
C ASP A 118 -3.40 -17.04 -14.18
N ALA A 119 -3.33 -16.06 -15.08
CA ALA A 119 -2.17 -15.17 -15.19
C ALA A 119 -2.61 -13.75 -15.53
N TRP A 120 -2.19 -12.78 -14.72
CA TRP A 120 -2.16 -11.37 -15.12
C TRP A 120 -1.54 -11.28 -16.52
N PRO A 121 -2.28 -10.87 -17.56
CA PRO A 121 -1.83 -11.05 -18.94
C PRO A 121 -0.56 -10.24 -19.15
N GLN A 122 0.53 -10.95 -19.47
CA GLN A 122 1.73 -10.30 -19.97
C GLN A 122 1.40 -9.70 -21.34
N GLY A 123 1.63 -8.39 -21.49
CA GLY A 123 1.67 -7.74 -22.80
C GLY A 123 0.50 -6.85 -23.17
N VAL A 124 -0.49 -6.63 -22.31
CA VAL A 124 -1.46 -5.55 -22.57
C VAL A 124 -0.92 -4.26 -21.97
N ALA A 125 -0.47 -3.36 -22.83
CA ALA A 125 -0.26 -1.97 -22.44
C ALA A 125 -1.60 -1.40 -21.98
N VAL A 126 -1.78 -1.30 -20.66
CA VAL A 126 -2.93 -0.61 -20.09
C VAL A 126 -2.64 0.88 -20.23
N ASN A 127 -3.26 1.51 -21.21
CA ASN A 127 -3.24 2.97 -21.32
C ASN A 127 -4.08 3.53 -20.16
N TRP A 128 -3.39 4.10 -19.18
CA TRP A 128 -3.96 4.92 -18.11
C TRP A 128 -3.88 6.39 -18.50
#